data_AF-A0A661L3F3-F1
#
_entry.id   AF-A0A661L3F3-F1
#
_cell.length_a   1.000
_cell.length_b   1.000
_cell.length_c   1.000
_cell.angle_alpha   90.00
_cell.angle_beta   90.00
_cell.angle_gamma   90.00
#
_symmetry.space_group_name_H-M   'P 1'
#
loop_
_entity.id
_entity.type
_entity.pdbx_description
1 polymer ?
#
loop_
_entity_poly.entity_id
_entity_poly.type
_entity_poly.pdbx_seq_one_letter_code
_entity_poly.pdbx_strand_id
1 'polypeptide(L)'
;MNRNLLIKFTYLSIKLFLLLVIYPQITGAAVTRPEDLSGKVEGLMPDCILSFPLQNPGYILLVEKSTQMAYLYQASNIAHPLKVYLCSTGENNGPKSDINDKKTPEGVYFVNNSFKEKDLSPIYGARAFSVDYPNPLDRKLGRKGYGIWIHGTIERLKPRNSNGCIVFSNEDIIELSKYIGKKHTPIIITQKINFIEKKRHQQERAEFRGFVMDWLKAWAQGRIGLYMNFYWKGFTAKGKNWRQWRAYKSRLSEKYDNIDIKIDNLQLLKENGVVLAKFDQIYRSNGFFSVGEKRLYLQKKGAEWKITDEFFRKKKELVKEAPSRLRREEEISVIKGLISDWHKAWQEKDLQRYMDNYSKDFSSLGLDYNGWKRHKFEVNKRYTQIRVKIRNLKIKLLSAERAIVYFDQEYSSDQYHDRGKKTIHLIKGDGTWKIKREIWTPIGRAKKR
;
A
#
# COMPACT_ATOMS: atom_id res chain seq x y z
N MET A 1 -56.12 -72.35 -34.64
CA MET A 1 -56.81 -73.51 -34.04
C MET A 1 -56.43 -73.56 -32.57
N ASN A 2 -57.41 -73.44 -31.68
CA ASN A 2 -57.26 -73.49 -30.23
C ASN A 2 -56.84 -74.89 -29.76
N ARG A 3 -55.99 -74.99 -28.73
CA ARG A 3 -56.27 -75.61 -27.41
C ARG A 3 -55.00 -76.10 -26.68
N ASN A 4 -54.95 -75.74 -25.38
CA ASN A 4 -54.57 -76.58 -24.22
C ASN A 4 -53.09 -77.00 -24.08
N LEU A 5 -52.43 -77.12 -22.92
CA LEU A 5 -52.74 -76.94 -21.49
C LEU A 5 -51.40 -77.10 -20.72
N LEU A 6 -51.39 -76.71 -19.43
CA LEU A 6 -50.55 -77.21 -18.32
C LEU A 6 -49.10 -76.71 -18.10
N ILE A 7 -49.01 -75.68 -17.24
CA ILE A 7 -48.40 -75.68 -15.89
C ILE A 7 -47.12 -76.53 -15.67
N LYS A 8 -46.03 -75.85 -15.28
CA LYS A 8 -45.16 -76.25 -14.15
C LYS A 8 -44.51 -75.02 -13.52
N PHE A 9 -44.83 -74.81 -12.24
CA PHE A 9 -44.22 -73.85 -11.33
C PHE A 9 -42.78 -74.28 -11.00
N THR A 10 -41.83 -73.36 -11.09
CA THR A 10 -40.60 -73.39 -10.28
C THR A 10 -40.27 -71.98 -9.82
N TYR A 11 -40.25 -71.83 -8.51
CA TYR A 11 -39.89 -70.63 -7.76
C TYR A 11 -38.48 -70.14 -8.15
N LEU A 12 -38.37 -68.86 -8.55
CA LEU A 12 -37.09 -68.16 -8.56
C LEU A 12 -37.11 -67.08 -7.48
N SER A 13 -36.37 -67.35 -6.41
CA SER A 13 -36.16 -66.50 -5.25
C SER A 13 -35.38 -65.23 -5.63
N ILE A 14 -36.06 -64.09 -5.53
CA ILE A 14 -35.43 -62.77 -5.60
C ILE A 14 -34.65 -62.56 -4.30
N LYS A 15 -33.32 -62.69 -4.36
CA LYS A 15 -32.42 -62.24 -3.28
C LYS A 15 -32.43 -60.71 -3.25
N LEU A 16 -33.20 -60.16 -2.32
CA LEU A 16 -33.15 -58.76 -1.91
C LEU A 16 -31.85 -58.54 -1.12
N PHE A 17 -30.87 -57.86 -1.71
CA PHE A 17 -29.61 -57.50 -1.04
C PHE A 17 -29.87 -56.27 -0.17
N LEU A 18 -30.22 -56.49 1.09
CA LEU A 18 -30.29 -55.45 2.13
C LEU A 18 -28.86 -55.05 2.51
N LEU A 19 -28.36 -53.97 1.89
CA LEU A 19 -27.11 -53.31 2.28
C LEU A 19 -27.38 -52.47 3.54
N LEU A 20 -27.18 -53.07 4.70
CA LEU A 20 -27.14 -52.42 6.00
C LEU A 20 -25.88 -51.54 6.05
N VAL A 21 -26.00 -50.28 5.63
CA VAL A 21 -24.96 -49.27 5.83
C VAL A 21 -25.00 -48.85 7.29
N ILE A 22 -24.12 -49.44 8.09
CA ILE A 22 -23.85 -49.02 9.46
C ILE A 22 -23.20 -47.62 9.38
N TYR A 23 -23.97 -46.59 9.72
CA TYR A 23 -23.42 -45.26 10.01
C TYR A 23 -22.64 -45.36 11.32
N PRO A 24 -21.32 -45.08 11.36
CA PRO A 24 -20.67 -44.85 12.64
C PRO A 24 -21.23 -43.54 13.20
N GLN A 25 -21.92 -43.63 14.34
CA GLN A 25 -22.20 -42.44 15.15
C GLN A 25 -20.86 -41.86 15.61
N ILE A 26 -20.45 -40.76 14.99
CA ILE A 26 -19.30 -39.99 15.46
C ILE A 26 -19.78 -39.22 16.70
N THR A 27 -19.62 -39.86 17.86
CA THR A 27 -19.69 -39.19 19.16
C THR A 27 -18.65 -38.06 19.17
N GLY A 28 -19.08 -36.85 19.50
CA GLY A 28 -18.26 -35.65 19.47
C GLY A 28 -16.99 -35.79 20.30
N ALA A 29 -15.86 -36.01 19.63
CA ALA A 29 -14.54 -35.88 20.23
C ALA A 29 -14.30 -34.39 20.53
N ALA A 30 -14.01 -34.08 21.78
CA ALA A 30 -13.45 -32.78 22.14
C ALA A 30 -12.15 -32.60 21.37
N VAL A 31 -12.03 -31.52 20.60
CA VAL A 31 -10.80 -31.17 19.90
C VAL A 31 -9.77 -30.81 20.97
N THR A 32 -8.84 -31.73 21.22
CA THR A 32 -7.64 -31.46 22.02
C THR A 32 -6.75 -30.47 21.26
N ARG A 33 -6.01 -29.62 21.99
CA ARG A 33 -4.98 -28.75 21.40
C ARG A 33 -4.03 -29.65 20.57
N PRO A 34 -3.75 -29.35 19.29
CA PRO A 34 -2.85 -30.18 18.52
C PRO A 34 -1.46 -30.19 19.16
N GLU A 35 -0.87 -31.38 19.23
CA GLU A 35 0.57 -31.54 19.37
C GLU A 35 1.29 -30.66 18.35
N ASP A 36 2.39 -30.10 18.83
CA ASP A 36 3.22 -29.12 18.16
C ASP A 36 3.64 -29.60 16.77
N LEU A 37 3.09 -28.98 15.72
CA LEU A 37 3.53 -29.19 14.34
C LEU A 37 4.96 -28.67 14.09
N SER A 38 5.64 -28.09 15.11
CA SER A 38 7.04 -27.65 15.03
C SER A 38 8.00 -28.75 14.57
N GLY A 39 7.68 -30.03 14.83
CA GLY A 39 8.60 -31.15 14.57
C GLY A 39 8.57 -31.80 13.19
N LYS A 40 7.61 -31.48 12.30
CA LYS A 40 7.42 -32.20 11.00
C LYS A 40 7.68 -31.38 9.74
N VAL A 41 8.13 -30.13 9.86
CA VAL A 41 8.18 -29.18 8.72
C VAL A 41 9.50 -28.40 8.68
N GLU A 42 10.63 -29.08 8.86
CA GLU A 42 11.92 -28.42 8.61
C GLU A 42 12.07 -28.09 7.10
N GLY A 43 12.30 -26.82 6.79
CA GLY A 43 12.60 -26.36 5.43
C GLY A 43 11.41 -26.05 4.52
N LEU A 44 10.16 -26.23 4.96
CA LEU A 44 8.98 -25.76 4.21
C LEU A 44 8.46 -24.41 4.74
N MET A 45 7.78 -23.67 3.87
CA MET A 45 7.20 -22.36 4.14
C MET A 45 5.80 -22.27 3.55
N PRO A 46 4.86 -21.54 4.17
CA PRO A 46 3.55 -21.30 3.59
C PRO A 46 3.69 -20.47 2.30
N ASP A 47 3.16 -20.97 1.19
CA ASP A 47 3.30 -20.32 -0.11
C ASP A 47 2.48 -19.01 -0.23
N CYS A 48 1.52 -18.83 0.67
CA CYS A 48 0.65 -17.67 0.73
C CYS A 48 1.34 -16.41 1.28
N ILE A 49 2.50 -16.54 1.93
CA ILE A 49 3.25 -15.44 2.55
C ILE A 49 4.59 -15.25 1.83
N LEU A 50 4.65 -14.44 0.77
CA LEU A 50 5.88 -14.28 -0.02
C LEU A 50 6.78 -13.16 0.50
N SER A 51 6.22 -12.00 0.83
CA SER A 51 6.98 -10.87 1.37
C SER A 51 6.08 -9.96 2.19
N PHE A 52 6.56 -9.49 3.32
CA PHE A 52 5.88 -8.48 4.12
C PHE A 52 6.91 -7.72 4.96
N PRO A 53 6.62 -6.48 5.37
CA PRO A 53 7.62 -5.63 6.02
C PRO A 53 7.97 -6.16 7.41
N LEU A 54 9.25 -6.08 7.77
CA LEU A 54 9.76 -6.39 9.12
C LEU A 54 9.19 -5.44 10.19
N GLN A 55 8.69 -4.28 9.77
CA GLN A 55 8.15 -3.25 10.64
C GLN A 55 6.66 -3.04 10.34
N ASN A 56 5.90 -2.84 11.42
CA ASN A 56 4.53 -2.34 11.49
C ASN A 56 3.49 -2.96 10.52
N PRO A 57 2.77 -4.03 10.92
CA PRO A 57 2.72 -4.64 12.25
C PRO A 57 3.72 -5.79 12.39
N GLY A 58 4.40 -6.21 11.32
CA GLY A 58 5.30 -7.36 11.34
C GLY A 58 4.62 -8.70 11.64
N TYR A 59 3.29 -8.80 11.60
CA TYR A 59 2.53 -10.02 11.86
C TYR A 59 1.50 -10.31 10.77
N ILE A 60 1.16 -11.60 10.60
CA ILE A 60 0.16 -12.12 9.68
C ILE A 60 -0.68 -13.17 10.40
N LEU A 61 -2.00 -13.14 10.22
CA LEU A 61 -2.87 -14.22 10.64
C LEU A 61 -3.26 -15.07 9.42
N LEU A 62 -2.91 -16.35 9.44
CA LEU A 62 -3.29 -17.31 8.41
C LEU A 62 -4.35 -18.26 8.99
N VAL A 63 -5.54 -18.29 8.41
CA VAL A 63 -6.68 -19.08 8.86
C VAL A 63 -6.90 -20.23 7.89
N GLU A 64 -6.82 -21.46 8.40
CA GLU A 64 -7.09 -22.69 7.65
C GLU A 64 -8.48 -23.24 7.98
N LYS A 65 -9.40 -23.14 7.02
CA LYS A 65 -10.79 -23.60 7.21
C LYS A 65 -10.91 -25.12 7.33
N SER A 66 -10.07 -25.92 6.69
CA SER A 66 -10.20 -27.37 6.76
C SER A 66 -10.00 -27.93 8.17
N THR A 67 -9.02 -27.40 8.90
CA THR A 67 -8.64 -27.84 10.25
C THR A 67 -9.20 -26.97 11.36
N GLN A 68 -9.81 -25.83 11.01
CA GLN A 68 -10.31 -24.86 11.97
C GLN A 68 -9.19 -24.30 12.85
N MET A 69 -8.02 -24.08 12.26
CA MET A 69 -6.84 -23.55 12.93
C MET A 69 -6.48 -22.17 12.38
N ALA A 70 -5.93 -21.32 13.24
CA ALA A 70 -5.33 -20.07 12.84
C ALA A 70 -3.87 -19.99 13.31
N TYR A 71 -3.00 -19.54 12.43
CA TYR A 71 -1.55 -19.50 12.61
C TYR A 71 -1.10 -18.05 12.56
N LEU A 72 -0.55 -17.55 13.65
CA LEU A 72 0.02 -16.22 13.73
C LEU A 72 1.50 -16.30 13.36
N TYR A 73 1.91 -15.64 12.28
CA TYR A 73 3.30 -15.57 11.83
C TYR A 73 3.90 -14.19 12.10
N GLN A 74 5.23 -14.14 12.27
CA GLN A 74 6.00 -12.90 12.38
C GLN A 74 6.89 -12.69 11.14
N ALA A 75 7.12 -11.44 10.76
CA ALA A 75 7.92 -11.05 9.58
C ALA A 75 9.36 -11.53 9.61
N SER A 76 9.95 -11.62 10.79
CA SER A 76 11.29 -12.13 11.00
C SER A 76 11.40 -13.63 10.73
N ASN A 77 10.32 -14.40 10.92
CA ASN A 77 10.35 -15.85 10.79
C ASN A 77 9.00 -16.40 10.32
N ILE A 78 8.96 -16.89 9.07
CA ILE A 78 7.81 -17.57 8.48
C ILE A 78 7.99 -19.08 8.31
N ALA A 79 9.11 -19.64 8.77
CA ALA A 79 9.29 -21.09 8.76
C ALA A 79 8.38 -21.76 9.79
N HIS A 80 8.12 -21.08 10.91
CA HIS A 80 7.25 -21.55 11.98
C HIS A 80 6.28 -20.46 12.41
N PRO A 81 5.03 -20.81 12.75
CA PRO A 81 4.11 -19.86 13.36
C PRO A 81 4.63 -19.44 14.73
N LEU A 82 4.46 -18.16 15.08
CA LEU A 82 4.67 -17.66 16.43
C LEU A 82 3.68 -18.29 17.41
N LYS A 83 2.41 -18.45 17.00
CA LYS A 83 1.33 -19.06 17.77
C LYS A 83 0.33 -19.79 16.88
N VAL A 84 -0.31 -20.80 17.43
CA VAL A 84 -1.39 -21.57 16.79
C VAL A 84 -2.61 -21.55 17.69
N TYR A 85 -3.77 -21.27 17.09
CA TYR A 85 -5.04 -21.10 17.78
C TYR A 85 -6.08 -22.03 17.18
N LEU A 86 -6.94 -22.59 18.03
CA LEU A 86 -8.21 -23.14 17.56
C LEU A 86 -9.13 -21.98 17.16
N CYS A 87 -9.84 -22.12 16.07
CA CYS A 87 -10.85 -21.16 15.64
C CYS A 87 -12.13 -21.88 15.17
N SER A 88 -13.16 -21.13 14.85
CA SER A 88 -14.35 -21.63 14.14
C SER A 88 -14.67 -20.73 12.96
N THR A 89 -15.02 -21.31 11.83
CA THR A 89 -15.40 -20.57 10.62
C THR A 89 -16.89 -20.75 10.31
N GLY A 90 -17.29 -20.27 9.12
CA GLY A 90 -18.64 -20.44 8.60
C GLY A 90 -19.06 -21.91 8.56
N GLU A 91 -20.36 -22.12 8.79
CA GLU A 91 -21.02 -23.43 8.74
C GLU A 91 -20.78 -24.14 7.39
N ASN A 92 -20.86 -23.39 6.30
CA ASN A 92 -20.77 -23.93 4.96
C ASN A 92 -19.34 -23.91 4.40
N ASN A 93 -18.99 -24.97 3.65
CA ASN A 93 -17.71 -25.10 2.97
C ASN A 93 -17.59 -24.21 1.72
N GLY A 94 -16.35 -24.00 1.29
CA GLY A 94 -16.01 -23.24 0.09
C GLY A 94 -16.04 -21.72 0.26
N PRO A 95 -15.66 -20.97 -0.77
CA PRO A 95 -15.53 -19.52 -0.69
C PRO A 95 -16.90 -18.84 -0.61
N LYS A 96 -16.98 -17.77 0.18
CA LYS A 96 -18.15 -16.91 0.25
C LYS A 96 -18.46 -16.26 -1.11
N SER A 97 -19.74 -16.26 -1.48
CA SER A 97 -20.23 -15.71 -2.75
C SER A 97 -21.50 -14.87 -2.60
N ASP A 98 -22.38 -15.17 -1.64
CA ASP A 98 -23.67 -14.46 -1.48
C ASP A 98 -23.96 -14.06 -0.01
N ILE A 99 -24.98 -13.22 0.17
CA ILE A 99 -25.54 -12.86 1.47
C ILE A 99 -26.15 -14.12 2.09
N ASN A 100 -25.95 -14.32 3.40
CA ASN A 100 -26.51 -15.45 4.17
C ASN A 100 -26.08 -16.86 3.73
N ASP A 101 -25.07 -17.00 2.86
CA ASP A 101 -24.54 -18.32 2.47
C ASP A 101 -23.77 -19.06 3.59
N LYS A 102 -23.62 -18.42 4.76
CA LYS A 102 -22.87 -18.92 5.94
C LYS A 102 -21.46 -19.41 5.64
N LYS A 103 -20.82 -18.91 4.58
CA LYS A 103 -19.43 -19.26 4.23
C LYS A 103 -18.48 -18.20 4.74
N THR A 104 -17.33 -18.61 5.28
CA THR A 104 -16.20 -17.70 5.49
C THR A 104 -15.48 -17.49 4.16
N PRO A 105 -15.19 -16.23 3.79
CA PRO A 105 -14.55 -15.94 2.51
C PRO A 105 -13.12 -16.49 2.45
N GLU A 106 -12.61 -16.73 1.25
CA GLU A 106 -11.23 -17.15 1.02
C GLU A 106 -10.51 -16.08 0.20
N GLY A 107 -9.29 -15.73 0.61
CA GLY A 107 -8.54 -14.61 0.06
C GLY A 107 -7.72 -13.87 1.12
N VAL A 108 -7.15 -12.74 0.71
CA VAL A 108 -6.36 -11.85 1.57
C VAL A 108 -7.19 -10.64 1.98
N TYR A 109 -7.34 -10.45 3.28
CA TYR A 109 -8.13 -9.39 3.89
C TYR A 109 -7.29 -8.55 4.85
N PHE A 110 -7.81 -7.38 5.20
CA PHE A 110 -7.19 -6.47 6.17
C PHE A 110 -8.23 -5.99 7.17
N VAL A 111 -7.80 -5.80 8.42
CA VAL A 111 -8.69 -5.27 9.46
C VAL A 111 -9.07 -3.83 9.17
N ASN A 112 -10.38 -3.55 9.20
CA ASN A 112 -10.95 -2.23 9.00
C ASN A 112 -11.17 -1.49 10.32
N ASN A 113 -11.79 -2.14 11.29
CA ASN A 113 -12.09 -1.59 12.62
C ASN A 113 -11.87 -2.64 13.70
N SER A 114 -11.63 -2.17 14.92
CA SER A 114 -11.48 -2.95 16.14
C SER A 114 -12.52 -2.49 17.16
N PHE A 115 -13.06 -3.43 17.94
CA PHE A 115 -14.11 -3.18 18.92
C PHE A 115 -13.71 -3.80 20.25
N LYS A 116 -13.99 -3.07 21.35
CA LYS A 116 -13.82 -3.59 22.70
C LYS A 116 -15.13 -4.22 23.16
N GLU A 117 -15.06 -5.07 24.18
CA GLU A 117 -16.21 -5.79 24.75
C GLU A 117 -17.43 -4.89 25.01
N LYS A 118 -17.22 -3.72 25.62
CA LYS A 118 -18.28 -2.74 25.88
C LYS A 118 -19.01 -2.21 24.64
N ASP A 119 -18.40 -2.34 23.46
CA ASP A 119 -18.95 -1.88 22.18
C ASP A 119 -19.68 -3.03 21.45
N LEU A 120 -19.77 -4.21 22.06
CA LEU A 120 -20.21 -5.46 21.43
C LEU A 120 -21.43 -6.06 22.15
N SER A 121 -22.30 -6.69 21.36
CA SER A 121 -23.27 -7.64 21.92
C SER A 121 -22.53 -8.86 22.51
N PRO A 122 -23.03 -9.47 23.61
CA PRO A 122 -22.33 -10.55 24.33
C PRO A 122 -21.86 -11.72 23.45
N ILE A 123 -22.59 -12.03 22.37
CA ILE A 123 -22.26 -13.12 21.44
C ILE A 123 -20.91 -12.95 20.72
N TYR A 124 -20.38 -11.72 20.65
CA TYR A 124 -19.09 -11.42 20.02
C TYR A 124 -17.91 -11.45 21.01
N GLY A 125 -18.19 -11.75 22.28
CA GLY A 125 -17.19 -11.92 23.33
C GLY A 125 -16.37 -10.65 23.60
N ALA A 126 -15.14 -10.84 24.05
CA ALA A 126 -14.33 -9.77 24.65
C ALA A 126 -13.70 -8.79 23.64
N ARG A 127 -13.52 -9.20 22.38
CA ARG A 127 -12.90 -8.39 21.32
C ARG A 127 -13.44 -8.80 19.95
N ALA A 128 -13.52 -7.84 19.04
CA ALA A 128 -13.84 -8.11 17.65
C ALA A 128 -13.08 -7.20 16.68
N PHE A 129 -12.84 -7.70 15.47
CA PHE A 129 -12.23 -7.00 14.36
C PHE A 129 -13.06 -7.22 13.11
N SER A 130 -13.49 -6.15 12.46
CA SER A 130 -14.09 -6.28 11.11
C SER A 130 -12.98 -6.37 10.07
N VAL A 131 -13.11 -7.27 9.09
CA VAL A 131 -12.20 -7.31 7.93
C VAL A 131 -12.78 -6.57 6.73
N ASP A 132 -11.96 -6.29 5.73
CA ASP A 132 -12.36 -5.54 4.53
C ASP A 132 -13.09 -6.36 3.47
N TYR A 133 -13.79 -7.43 3.86
CA TYR A 133 -14.71 -8.17 2.98
C TYR A 133 -16.05 -7.42 2.80
N PRO A 134 -16.60 -7.32 1.57
CA PRO A 134 -15.95 -7.69 0.32
C PRO A 134 -14.86 -6.66 -0.02
N ASN A 135 -13.66 -7.13 -0.34
CA ASN A 135 -12.54 -6.28 -0.73
C ASN A 135 -12.71 -5.84 -2.21
N PRO A 136 -11.78 -5.03 -2.79
CA PRO A 136 -11.90 -4.63 -4.19
C PRO A 136 -12.02 -5.79 -5.19
N LEU A 137 -11.31 -6.90 -4.96
CA LEU A 137 -11.38 -8.09 -5.81
C LEU A 137 -12.71 -8.83 -5.62
N ASP A 138 -13.20 -8.99 -4.39
CA ASP A 138 -14.49 -9.64 -4.13
C ASP A 138 -15.63 -8.94 -4.85
N ARG A 139 -15.68 -7.60 -4.75
CA ARG A 139 -16.67 -6.78 -5.46
C ARG A 139 -16.55 -6.94 -6.97
N LYS A 140 -15.32 -7.04 -7.49
CA LYS A 140 -15.08 -7.25 -8.92
C LYS A 140 -15.59 -8.61 -9.40
N LEU A 141 -15.43 -9.64 -8.57
CA LEU A 141 -15.93 -10.99 -8.81
C LEU A 141 -17.44 -11.15 -8.53
N GLY A 142 -18.15 -10.07 -8.17
CA GLY A 142 -19.58 -10.09 -7.88
C GLY A 142 -19.94 -10.77 -6.56
N ARG A 143 -18.97 -11.00 -5.66
CA ARG A 143 -19.23 -11.58 -4.34
C ARG A 143 -19.98 -10.58 -3.47
N LYS A 144 -21.07 -11.04 -2.84
CA LYS A 144 -21.96 -10.23 -2.00
C LYS A 144 -21.75 -10.52 -0.51
N GLY A 145 -22.50 -9.82 0.33
CA GLY A 145 -22.43 -9.93 1.79
C GLY A 145 -21.59 -8.85 2.44
N TYR A 146 -21.54 -8.89 3.77
CA TYR A 146 -20.86 -7.96 4.66
C TYR A 146 -20.64 -8.64 6.02
N GLY A 147 -20.06 -7.93 6.99
CA GLY A 147 -20.08 -8.36 8.39
C GLY A 147 -19.16 -9.54 8.72
N ILE A 148 -18.12 -9.80 7.91
CA ILE A 148 -17.13 -10.83 8.25
C ILE A 148 -16.20 -10.27 9.32
N TRP A 149 -16.34 -10.80 10.54
CA TRP A 149 -15.57 -10.38 11.70
C TRP A 149 -14.68 -11.50 12.22
N ILE A 150 -13.60 -11.11 12.90
CA ILE A 150 -12.79 -11.97 13.76
C ILE A 150 -13.17 -11.60 15.19
N HIS A 151 -13.71 -12.53 15.98
CA HIS A 151 -14.23 -12.19 17.31
C HIS A 151 -14.10 -13.32 18.34
N GLY A 152 -14.31 -12.99 19.62
CA GLY A 152 -14.39 -13.94 20.71
C GLY A 152 -15.78 -14.59 20.82
N THR A 153 -15.94 -15.56 21.70
CA THR A 153 -17.24 -16.11 22.05
C THR A 153 -17.31 -16.44 23.54
N ILE A 154 -18.51 -16.30 24.12
CA ILE A 154 -18.83 -16.81 25.46
C ILE A 154 -19.28 -18.28 25.43
N GLU A 155 -19.64 -18.79 24.25
CA GLU A 155 -20.03 -20.18 24.06
C GLU A 155 -18.81 -21.09 23.87
N ARG A 156 -18.99 -22.39 24.07
CA ARG A 156 -17.96 -23.37 23.73
C ARG A 156 -17.70 -23.33 22.23
N LEU A 157 -16.43 -23.14 21.86
CA LEU A 157 -16.02 -23.11 20.45
C LEU A 157 -16.28 -24.46 19.78
N LYS A 158 -17.16 -24.46 18.76
CA LYS A 158 -17.47 -25.61 17.90
C LYS A 158 -16.96 -25.34 16.49
N PRO A 159 -16.38 -26.32 15.77
CA PRO A 159 -15.92 -26.13 14.40
C PRO A 159 -17.10 -25.77 13.47
N ARG A 160 -16.86 -24.90 12.48
CA ARG A 160 -17.85 -24.50 11.45
C ARG A 160 -19.20 -24.09 12.03
N ASN A 161 -19.20 -23.12 12.95
CA ASN A 161 -20.41 -22.76 13.69
C ASN A 161 -20.74 -21.26 13.65
N SER A 162 -20.24 -20.54 12.65
CA SER A 162 -20.59 -19.13 12.45
C SER A 162 -21.37 -18.90 11.15
N ASN A 163 -21.93 -17.69 11.00
CA ASN A 163 -22.52 -17.23 9.74
C ASN A 163 -21.47 -16.72 8.72
N GLY A 164 -20.18 -16.99 8.97
CA GLY A 164 -19.05 -16.58 8.12
C GLY A 164 -17.91 -15.88 8.87
N CYS A 165 -18.11 -15.52 10.14
CA CYS A 165 -17.06 -14.99 11.02
C CYS A 165 -15.97 -16.02 11.31
N ILE A 166 -14.82 -15.53 11.77
CA ILE A 166 -13.74 -16.33 12.34
C ILE A 166 -13.80 -16.14 13.86
N VAL A 167 -14.18 -17.19 14.58
CA VAL A 167 -14.47 -17.12 16.01
C VAL A 167 -13.35 -17.77 16.80
N PHE A 168 -12.96 -17.16 17.91
CA PHE A 168 -11.92 -17.62 18.82
C PHE A 168 -12.48 -17.69 20.24
N SER A 169 -11.77 -18.38 21.15
CA SER A 169 -12.05 -18.22 22.58
C SER A 169 -11.79 -16.77 23.02
N ASN A 170 -12.40 -16.32 24.12
CA ASN A 170 -12.15 -14.98 24.66
C ASN A 170 -10.68 -14.78 25.07
N GLU A 171 -10.03 -15.81 25.60
CA GLU A 171 -8.61 -15.79 25.95
C GLU A 171 -7.75 -15.56 24.70
N ASP A 172 -7.96 -16.36 23.65
CA ASP A 172 -7.20 -16.30 22.41
C ASP A 172 -7.41 -14.98 21.67
N ILE A 173 -8.65 -14.45 21.59
CA ILE A 173 -8.90 -13.20 20.88
C ILE A 173 -8.29 -11.99 21.60
N ILE A 174 -8.27 -12.00 22.94
CA ILE A 174 -7.62 -10.95 23.73
C ILE A 174 -6.12 -11.00 23.48
N GLU A 175 -5.52 -12.17 23.43
CA GLU A 175 -4.11 -12.31 23.13
C GLU A 175 -3.78 -11.86 21.69
N LEU A 176 -4.54 -12.37 20.72
CA LEU A 176 -4.39 -12.07 19.31
C LEU A 176 -4.53 -10.55 19.03
N SER A 177 -5.36 -9.85 19.81
CA SER A 177 -5.55 -8.39 19.71
C SER A 177 -4.26 -7.58 19.86
N LYS A 178 -3.24 -8.12 20.54
CA LYS A 178 -1.93 -7.48 20.72
C LYS A 178 -1.12 -7.41 19.42
N TYR A 179 -1.43 -8.25 18.43
CA TYR A 179 -0.68 -8.40 17.18
C TYR A 179 -1.43 -7.86 15.95
N ILE A 180 -2.74 -7.66 16.06
CA ILE A 180 -3.58 -7.21 14.95
C ILE A 180 -3.64 -5.67 14.89
N GLY A 181 -3.04 -5.11 13.84
CA GLY A 181 -3.07 -3.68 13.51
C GLY A 181 -4.04 -3.35 12.37
N LYS A 182 -4.87 -2.32 12.58
CA LYS A 182 -5.84 -1.80 11.59
C LYS A 182 -5.16 -1.44 10.26
N LYS A 183 -5.67 -1.94 9.14
CA LYS A 183 -5.20 -1.74 7.74
C LYS A 183 -3.78 -2.24 7.44
N HIS A 184 -3.10 -2.80 8.44
CA HIS A 184 -1.70 -3.18 8.38
C HIS A 184 -1.53 -4.70 8.40
N THR A 185 -2.18 -5.40 9.35
CA THR A 185 -2.09 -6.86 9.50
C THR A 185 -2.94 -7.55 8.44
N PRO A 186 -2.34 -8.36 7.55
CA PRO A 186 -3.10 -9.20 6.64
C PRO A 186 -3.71 -10.39 7.39
N ILE A 187 -4.94 -10.70 7.02
CA ILE A 187 -5.67 -11.90 7.40
C ILE A 187 -5.81 -12.72 6.13
N ILE A 188 -5.04 -13.80 6.02
CA ILE A 188 -5.12 -14.73 4.90
C ILE A 188 -6.07 -15.83 5.32
N ILE A 189 -7.13 -16.04 4.54
CA ILE A 189 -8.10 -17.11 4.81
C ILE A 189 -8.05 -18.07 3.64
N THR A 190 -7.73 -19.33 3.92
CA THR A 190 -7.59 -20.38 2.91
C THR A 190 -8.40 -21.61 3.30
N GLN A 191 -8.76 -22.41 2.31
CA GLN A 191 -9.36 -23.72 2.55
C GLN A 191 -8.34 -24.67 3.19
N LYS A 192 -7.10 -24.69 2.67
CA LYS A 192 -5.99 -25.51 3.16
C LYS A 192 -4.66 -24.83 2.82
N ILE A 193 -3.75 -24.78 3.78
CA ILE A 193 -2.43 -24.18 3.62
C ILE A 193 -1.57 -25.09 2.76
N ASN A 194 -0.94 -24.49 1.75
CA ASN A 194 0.06 -25.15 0.94
C ASN A 194 1.46 -24.77 1.43
N PHE A 195 2.28 -25.78 1.70
CA PHE A 195 3.67 -25.60 2.12
C PHE A 195 4.61 -25.96 0.96
N ILE A 196 5.59 -25.11 0.71
CA ILE A 196 6.59 -25.29 -0.35
C ILE A 196 8.00 -25.17 0.22
N GLU A 197 8.97 -25.77 -0.46
CA GLU A 197 10.37 -25.65 -0.07
C GLU A 197 10.85 -24.20 -0.01
N LYS A 198 11.66 -23.88 1.00
CA LYS A 198 12.26 -22.55 1.19
C LYS A 198 12.93 -21.99 -0.07
N LYS A 199 13.62 -22.83 -0.86
CA LYS A 199 14.27 -22.39 -2.11
C LYS A 199 13.23 -21.93 -3.15
N ARG A 200 12.19 -22.73 -3.37
CA ARG A 200 11.08 -22.38 -4.26
C ARG A 200 10.35 -21.13 -3.78
N HIS A 201 10.12 -21.01 -2.48
CA HIS A 201 9.52 -19.84 -1.87
C HIS A 201 10.32 -18.56 -2.14
N GLN A 202 11.64 -18.60 -1.95
CA GLN A 202 12.54 -17.48 -2.24
C GLN A 202 12.54 -17.09 -3.73
N GLN A 203 12.44 -18.09 -4.63
CA GLN A 203 12.31 -17.86 -6.07
C GLN A 203 10.99 -17.15 -6.41
N GLU A 204 9.85 -17.67 -5.92
CA GLU A 204 8.54 -17.02 -6.13
C GLU A 204 8.55 -15.59 -5.55
N ARG A 205 9.12 -15.38 -4.36
CA ARG A 205 9.28 -14.04 -3.77
C ARG A 205 10.08 -13.10 -4.66
N ALA A 206 11.21 -13.56 -5.20
CA ALA A 206 12.07 -12.75 -6.06
C ALA A 206 11.37 -12.40 -7.38
N GLU A 207 10.67 -13.37 -7.98
CA GLU A 207 9.87 -13.20 -9.19
C GLU A 207 8.84 -12.08 -9.03
N PHE A 208 7.97 -12.17 -8.01
CA PHE A 208 6.90 -11.18 -7.82
C PHE A 208 7.42 -9.82 -7.36
N ARG A 209 8.52 -9.78 -6.59
CA ARG A 209 9.18 -8.51 -6.27
C ARG A 209 9.75 -7.86 -7.53
N GLY A 210 10.43 -8.62 -8.39
CA GLY A 210 10.93 -8.16 -9.68
C GLY A 210 9.82 -7.62 -10.56
N PHE A 211 8.72 -8.37 -10.70
CA PHE A 211 7.52 -7.94 -11.43
C PHE A 211 7.03 -6.55 -11.02
N VAL A 212 6.87 -6.31 -9.71
CA VAL A 212 6.39 -5.01 -9.19
C VAL A 212 7.41 -3.89 -9.46
N MET A 213 8.70 -4.16 -9.30
CA MET A 213 9.75 -3.17 -9.52
C MET A 213 9.90 -2.81 -11.00
N ASP A 214 9.80 -3.78 -11.90
CA ASP A 214 9.86 -3.53 -13.34
C ASP A 214 8.61 -2.79 -13.83
N TRP A 215 7.44 -3.13 -13.29
CA TRP A 215 6.20 -2.39 -13.52
C TRP A 215 6.31 -0.92 -13.07
N LEU A 216 6.86 -0.67 -11.87
CA LEU A 216 7.11 0.68 -11.35
C LEU A 216 8.09 1.44 -12.23
N LYS A 217 9.19 0.80 -12.65
CA LYS A 217 10.20 1.39 -13.52
C LYS A 217 9.63 1.79 -14.88
N ALA A 218 8.87 0.89 -15.52
CA ALA A 218 8.19 1.19 -16.78
C ALA A 218 7.21 2.36 -16.65
N TRP A 219 6.47 2.43 -15.54
CA TRP A 219 5.56 3.54 -15.26
C TRP A 219 6.29 4.86 -15.01
N ALA A 220 7.32 4.88 -14.16
CA ALA A 220 8.09 6.07 -13.83
C ALA A 220 8.83 6.65 -15.05
N GLN A 221 9.25 5.80 -15.98
CA GLN A 221 9.92 6.22 -17.22
C GLN A 221 8.94 6.61 -18.34
N GLY A 222 7.63 6.59 -18.10
CA GLY A 222 6.62 6.90 -19.12
C GLY A 222 6.58 5.91 -20.29
N ARG A 223 7.19 4.72 -20.15
CA ARG A 223 7.25 3.70 -21.20
C ARG A 223 5.94 2.92 -21.27
N ILE A 224 4.89 3.57 -21.76
CA ILE A 224 3.51 3.03 -21.72
C ILE A 224 3.39 1.69 -22.45
N GLY A 225 4.13 1.46 -23.53
CA GLY A 225 4.19 0.14 -24.18
C GLY A 225 4.60 -0.97 -23.21
N LEU A 226 5.76 -0.80 -22.54
CA LEU A 226 6.27 -1.75 -21.55
C LEU A 226 5.34 -1.85 -20.34
N TYR A 227 4.86 -0.72 -19.82
CA TYR A 227 3.93 -0.68 -18.70
C TYR A 227 2.66 -1.50 -18.99
N MET A 228 2.09 -1.39 -20.19
CA MET A 228 0.89 -2.12 -20.56
C MET A 228 1.11 -3.62 -20.78
N ASN A 229 2.35 -4.09 -20.95
CA ASN A 229 2.67 -5.52 -21.04
C ASN A 229 2.44 -6.27 -19.73
N PHE A 230 2.49 -5.56 -18.59
CA PHE A 230 2.15 -6.13 -17.28
C PHE A 230 0.66 -6.37 -17.10
N TYR A 231 -0.21 -5.78 -17.92
CA TYR A 231 -1.66 -5.85 -17.78
C TYR A 231 -2.27 -6.89 -18.71
N TRP A 232 -3.20 -7.69 -18.18
CA TRP A 232 -3.99 -8.63 -18.97
C TRP A 232 -4.88 -7.86 -19.97
N LYS A 233 -5.08 -8.39 -21.18
CA LYS A 233 -5.89 -7.73 -22.22
C LYS A 233 -7.35 -7.50 -21.84
N GLY A 234 -7.91 -8.35 -20.96
CA GLY A 234 -9.25 -8.15 -20.39
C GLY A 234 -9.29 -7.29 -19.11
N PHE A 235 -8.17 -6.66 -18.73
CA PHE A 235 -8.08 -5.76 -17.59
C PHE A 235 -9.15 -4.67 -17.64
N THR A 236 -9.73 -4.37 -16.47
CA THR A 236 -10.63 -3.22 -16.31
C THR A 236 -10.39 -2.52 -14.98
N ALA A 237 -10.35 -1.19 -14.99
CA ALA A 237 -10.29 -0.38 -13.77
C ALA A 237 -10.88 1.00 -14.00
N LYS A 238 -11.56 1.56 -12.98
CA LYS A 238 -12.18 2.90 -13.04
C LYS A 238 -13.07 3.10 -14.30
N GLY A 239 -13.86 2.09 -14.62
CA GLY A 239 -14.72 2.06 -15.81
C GLY A 239 -13.99 2.06 -17.16
N LYS A 240 -12.69 1.72 -17.18
CA LYS A 240 -11.86 1.67 -18.40
C LYS A 240 -11.40 0.25 -18.67
N ASN A 241 -11.56 -0.20 -19.90
CA ASN A 241 -10.91 -1.42 -20.40
C ASN A 241 -9.42 -1.20 -20.70
N TRP A 242 -8.69 -2.25 -21.07
CA TRP A 242 -7.26 -2.18 -21.37
C TRP A 242 -6.87 -1.10 -22.39
N ARG A 243 -7.62 -0.95 -23.50
CA ARG A 243 -7.34 0.06 -24.55
C ARG A 243 -7.53 1.48 -24.01
N GLN A 244 -8.65 1.71 -23.31
CA GLN A 244 -8.97 2.99 -22.68
C GLN A 244 -7.99 3.34 -21.55
N TRP A 245 -7.54 2.35 -20.79
CA TRP A 245 -6.53 2.50 -19.74
C TRP A 245 -5.17 2.90 -20.32
N ARG A 246 -4.74 2.24 -21.40
CA ARG A 246 -3.54 2.60 -22.16
C ARG A 246 -3.61 4.05 -22.63
N ALA A 247 -4.69 4.42 -23.32
CA ALA A 247 -4.87 5.79 -23.81
C ALA A 247 -4.88 6.82 -22.67
N TYR A 248 -5.57 6.52 -21.57
CA TYR A 248 -5.59 7.37 -20.38
C TYR A 248 -4.19 7.56 -19.79
N LYS A 249 -3.41 6.48 -19.64
CA LYS A 249 -2.06 6.52 -19.10
C LYS A 249 -1.06 7.18 -20.05
N SER A 250 -1.20 7.02 -21.36
CA SER A 250 -0.45 7.78 -22.38
C SER A 250 -0.63 9.28 -22.21
N ARG A 251 -1.89 9.75 -22.20
CA ARG A 251 -2.18 11.18 -21.98
C ARG A 251 -1.63 11.71 -20.65
N LEU A 252 -1.68 10.90 -19.59
CA LEU A 252 -1.07 11.30 -18.31
C LEU A 252 0.44 11.39 -18.38
N SER A 253 1.10 10.45 -19.07
CA SER A 253 2.55 10.46 -19.25
C SER A 253 3.02 11.63 -20.11
N GLU A 254 2.23 12.05 -21.10
CA GLU A 254 2.50 13.25 -21.91
C GLU A 254 2.24 14.54 -21.14
N LYS A 255 1.24 14.53 -20.25
CA LYS A 255 0.87 15.70 -19.43
C LYS A 255 1.86 15.97 -18.29
N TYR A 256 2.48 14.93 -17.76
CA TYR A 256 3.27 14.96 -16.53
C TYR A 256 4.69 14.40 -16.77
N ASP A 257 5.68 15.29 -16.89
CA ASP A 257 7.09 14.88 -16.91
C ASP A 257 7.65 14.64 -15.49
N ASN A 258 8.81 13.97 -15.43
CA ASN A 258 9.57 13.69 -14.20
C ASN A 258 8.74 12.92 -13.15
N ILE A 259 8.17 11.79 -13.55
CA ILE A 259 7.40 10.92 -12.67
C ILE A 259 8.36 10.24 -11.66
N ASP A 260 8.27 10.66 -10.39
CA ASP A 260 8.93 10.03 -9.23
C ASP A 260 7.89 9.22 -8.46
N ILE A 261 8.06 7.90 -8.43
CA ILE A 261 7.20 6.99 -7.68
C ILE A 261 8.05 6.32 -6.60
N LYS A 262 7.72 6.60 -5.35
CA LYS A 262 8.27 5.89 -4.19
C LYS A 262 7.21 4.98 -3.62
N ILE A 263 7.63 3.79 -3.21
CA ILE A 263 6.77 2.85 -2.52
C ILE A 263 7.34 2.49 -1.14
N ASP A 264 6.45 2.14 -0.23
CA ASP A 264 6.79 1.64 1.10
C ASP A 264 5.81 0.52 1.50
N ASN A 265 6.14 -0.25 2.54
CA ASN A 265 5.29 -1.30 3.10
C ASN A 265 4.82 -2.34 2.06
N LEU A 266 5.71 -2.77 1.16
CA LEU A 266 5.38 -3.77 0.14
C LEU A 266 5.07 -5.13 0.78
N GLN A 267 3.82 -5.57 0.60
CA GLN A 267 3.31 -6.88 0.93
C GLN A 267 3.01 -7.66 -0.37
N LEU A 268 3.54 -8.87 -0.47
CA LEU A 268 3.29 -9.86 -1.52
C LEU A 268 2.66 -11.08 -0.85
N LEU A 269 1.38 -11.28 -1.10
CA LEU A 269 0.56 -12.32 -0.47
C LEU A 269 -0.17 -13.08 -1.57
N LYS A 270 -0.29 -14.40 -1.43
CA LYS A 270 -0.83 -15.27 -2.48
C LYS A 270 -1.98 -16.09 -1.90
N GLU A 271 -3.11 -16.13 -2.59
CA GLU A 271 -4.24 -16.97 -2.20
C GLU A 271 -5.15 -17.22 -3.40
N ASN A 272 -5.72 -18.43 -3.53
CA ASN A 272 -6.67 -18.78 -4.59
C ASN A 272 -6.24 -18.39 -6.01
N GLY A 273 -4.96 -18.65 -6.34
CA GLY A 273 -4.39 -18.35 -7.67
C GLY A 273 -4.18 -16.86 -7.95
N VAL A 274 -4.34 -16.00 -6.94
CA VAL A 274 -4.14 -14.56 -7.02
C VAL A 274 -2.95 -14.17 -6.17
N VAL A 275 -2.06 -13.34 -6.72
CA VAL A 275 -1.02 -12.65 -5.95
C VAL A 275 -1.43 -11.20 -5.75
N LEU A 276 -1.57 -10.79 -4.49
CA LEU A 276 -1.78 -9.41 -4.08
C LEU A 276 -0.43 -8.74 -3.83
N ALA A 277 -0.14 -7.68 -4.59
CA ALA A 277 0.88 -6.71 -4.24
C ALA A 277 0.22 -5.46 -3.64
N LYS A 278 0.40 -5.25 -2.33
CA LYS A 278 -0.11 -4.08 -1.59
C LYS A 278 1.04 -3.24 -1.09
N PHE A 279 1.00 -1.93 -1.30
CA PHE A 279 2.03 -1.00 -0.84
C PHE A 279 1.47 0.42 -0.69
N ASP A 280 2.14 1.22 0.11
CA ASP A 280 1.93 2.67 0.13
C ASP A 280 2.69 3.30 -1.03
N GLN A 281 2.04 4.18 -1.77
CA GLN A 281 2.57 4.84 -2.96
C GLN A 281 2.60 6.35 -2.73
N ILE A 282 3.77 6.94 -2.96
CA ILE A 282 3.97 8.38 -3.10
C ILE A 282 4.29 8.65 -4.56
N TYR A 283 3.38 9.32 -5.26
CA TYR A 283 3.56 9.72 -6.65
C TYR A 283 3.79 11.23 -6.72
N ARG A 284 4.87 11.62 -7.40
CA ARG A 284 5.18 13.01 -7.73
C ARG A 284 5.42 13.14 -9.21
N SER A 285 4.97 14.23 -9.78
CA SER A 285 5.29 14.65 -11.14
C SER A 285 5.15 16.17 -11.21
N ASN A 286 5.43 16.78 -12.37
CA ASN A 286 5.26 18.22 -12.57
C ASN A 286 3.84 18.70 -12.18
N GLY A 287 3.75 19.26 -10.97
CA GLY A 287 2.54 19.74 -10.27
C GLY A 287 1.37 18.77 -10.23
N PHE A 288 1.66 17.49 -10.02
CA PHE A 288 0.72 16.55 -9.44
C PHE A 288 1.41 15.74 -8.36
N PHE A 289 0.76 15.66 -7.21
CA PHE A 289 1.21 14.92 -6.05
C PHE A 289 0.06 14.05 -5.54
N SER A 290 0.35 12.80 -5.22
CA SER A 290 -0.61 11.95 -4.53
C SER A 290 0.07 10.94 -3.63
N VAL A 291 -0.56 10.68 -2.49
CA VAL A 291 -0.20 9.60 -1.58
C VAL A 291 -1.42 8.71 -1.40
N GLY A 292 -1.21 7.41 -1.43
CA GLY A 292 -2.29 6.46 -1.27
C GLY A 292 -1.81 5.03 -1.09
N GLU A 293 -2.74 4.16 -0.74
CA GLU A 293 -2.52 2.71 -0.76
C GLU A 293 -2.80 2.19 -2.17
N LYS A 294 -1.88 1.39 -2.70
CA LYS A 294 -2.00 0.68 -3.96
C LYS A 294 -2.24 -0.80 -3.69
N ARG A 295 -3.11 -1.42 -4.49
CA ARG A 295 -3.25 -2.87 -4.58
C ARG A 295 -3.23 -3.29 -6.05
N LEU A 296 -2.34 -4.20 -6.40
CA LEU A 296 -2.33 -4.90 -7.68
C LEU A 296 -2.71 -6.35 -7.44
N TYR A 297 -3.67 -6.87 -8.20
CA TYR A 297 -4.03 -8.28 -8.19
C TYR A 297 -3.50 -8.91 -9.46
N LEU A 298 -2.61 -9.89 -9.29
CA LEU A 298 -1.96 -10.60 -10.36
C LEU A 298 -2.56 -12.00 -10.45
N GLN A 299 -2.85 -12.43 -11.66
CA GLN A 299 -3.28 -13.80 -11.95
C GLN A 299 -2.51 -14.33 -13.14
N LYS A 300 -2.32 -15.65 -13.17
CA LYS A 300 -1.74 -16.32 -14.32
C LYS A 300 -2.72 -16.29 -15.49
N LYS A 301 -2.28 -15.84 -16.65
CA LYS A 301 -3.03 -15.83 -17.92
C LYS A 301 -2.17 -16.53 -18.97
N GLY A 302 -2.47 -17.81 -19.22
CA GLY A 302 -1.57 -18.69 -19.98
C GLY A 302 -0.30 -18.99 -19.17
N ALA A 303 0.88 -18.76 -19.77
CA ALA A 303 2.16 -18.94 -19.10
C ALA A 303 2.58 -17.73 -18.24
N GLU A 304 1.97 -16.56 -18.45
CA GLU A 304 2.46 -15.30 -17.88
C GLU A 304 1.61 -14.81 -16.70
N TRP A 305 2.24 -14.21 -15.69
CA TRP A 305 1.54 -13.41 -14.70
C TRP A 305 1.16 -12.05 -15.27
N LYS A 306 -0.08 -11.62 -15.02
CA LYS A 306 -0.59 -10.32 -15.45
C LYS A 306 -1.39 -9.65 -14.34
N ILE A 307 -1.33 -8.33 -14.28
CA ILE A 307 -2.24 -7.50 -13.49
C ILE A 307 -3.63 -7.62 -14.12
N THR A 308 -4.57 -8.20 -13.37
CA THR A 308 -5.99 -8.26 -13.77
C THR A 308 -6.79 -7.11 -13.20
N ASP A 309 -6.38 -6.61 -12.02
CA ASP A 309 -7.07 -5.54 -11.30
C ASP A 309 -6.09 -4.62 -10.59
N GLU A 310 -6.40 -3.33 -10.61
CA GLU A 310 -5.62 -2.28 -9.97
C GLU A 310 -6.53 -1.39 -9.15
N PHE A 311 -6.21 -1.24 -7.86
CA PHE A 311 -6.93 -0.37 -6.94
C PHE A 311 -5.99 0.65 -6.31
N PHE A 312 -6.46 1.89 -6.19
CA PHE A 312 -5.74 2.97 -5.52
C PHE A 312 -6.69 3.74 -4.61
N ARG A 313 -6.38 3.77 -3.31
CA ARG A 313 -7.09 4.57 -2.32
C ARG A 313 -6.20 5.74 -1.90
N LYS A 314 -6.59 6.94 -2.31
CA LYS A 314 -5.94 8.19 -1.88
C LYS A 314 -6.07 8.33 -0.36
N LYS A 315 -4.97 8.64 0.35
CA LYS A 315 -5.01 8.97 1.79
C LYS A 315 -5.41 10.46 1.91
N LYS A 316 -6.51 10.75 2.62
CA LYS A 316 -7.21 12.06 2.60
C LYS A 316 -6.42 13.19 3.32
N GLU A 317 -5.50 12.85 4.22
CA GLU A 317 -4.81 13.82 5.10
C GLU A 317 -3.71 14.68 4.41
N LEU A 318 -3.30 14.38 3.17
CA LEU A 318 -2.19 15.09 2.49
C LEU A 318 -2.62 16.03 1.34
N VAL A 319 -3.91 16.35 1.24
CA VAL A 319 -4.48 17.00 0.05
C VAL A 319 -5.30 18.24 0.42
N LYS A 320 -4.62 19.38 0.55
CA LYS A 320 -5.15 20.69 0.15
C LYS A 320 -4.30 21.17 -1.05
N GLU A 321 -4.75 20.70 -2.22
CA GLU A 321 -4.50 21.06 -3.63
C GLU A 321 -3.13 21.58 -4.14
N ALA A 322 -2.67 20.98 -5.26
CA ALA A 322 -1.54 21.45 -6.06
C ALA A 322 -2.03 22.34 -7.24
N PRO A 323 -1.33 23.43 -7.62
CA PRO A 323 -1.81 24.38 -8.63
C PRO A 323 -1.85 23.84 -10.08
N SER A 324 -2.75 24.38 -10.93
CA SER A 324 -2.86 24.07 -12.38
C SER A 324 -1.58 24.43 -13.14
N ARG A 325 -1.34 23.86 -14.34
CA ARG A 325 -0.08 24.10 -15.09
C ARG A 325 0.12 25.57 -15.48
N LEU A 326 -0.92 26.23 -16.00
CA LEU A 326 -0.88 27.67 -16.34
C LEU A 326 -0.57 28.52 -15.10
N ARG A 327 -1.30 28.27 -14.00
CA ARG A 327 -1.01 28.91 -12.72
C ARG A 327 0.42 28.59 -12.26
N ARG A 328 0.94 27.38 -12.44
CA ARG A 328 2.33 27.06 -12.08
C ARG A 328 3.35 27.83 -12.92
N GLU A 329 3.13 27.99 -14.21
CA GLU A 329 4.03 28.74 -15.09
C GLU A 329 3.99 30.24 -14.75
N GLU A 330 2.80 30.79 -14.50
CA GLU A 330 2.61 32.15 -13.97
C GLU A 330 3.34 32.34 -12.63
N GLU A 331 3.10 31.45 -11.67
CA GLU A 331 3.73 31.54 -10.34
C GLU A 331 5.26 31.36 -10.42
N ILE A 332 5.76 30.47 -11.30
CA ILE A 332 7.19 30.34 -11.57
C ILE A 332 7.73 31.62 -12.21
N SER A 333 6.99 32.26 -13.13
CA SER A 333 7.39 33.51 -13.76
C SER A 333 7.48 34.65 -12.73
N VAL A 334 6.47 34.78 -11.86
CA VAL A 334 6.47 35.75 -10.76
C VAL A 334 7.65 35.49 -9.82
N ILE A 335 7.92 34.24 -9.46
CA ILE A 335 9.08 33.89 -8.64
C ILE A 335 10.40 34.21 -9.35
N LYS A 336 10.53 33.97 -10.66
CA LYS A 336 11.72 34.38 -11.42
C LYS A 336 11.90 35.91 -11.38
N GLY A 337 10.81 36.66 -11.51
CA GLY A 337 10.79 38.12 -11.37
C GLY A 337 11.33 38.55 -10.01
N LEU A 338 10.81 37.96 -8.92
CA LEU A 338 11.29 38.20 -7.56
C LEU A 338 12.79 37.90 -7.41
N ILE A 339 13.26 36.74 -7.89
CA ILE A 339 14.69 36.39 -7.80
C ILE A 339 15.54 37.35 -8.63
N SER A 340 15.06 37.79 -9.79
CA SER A 340 15.77 38.78 -10.60
C SER A 340 15.82 40.15 -9.93
N ASP A 341 14.74 40.58 -9.27
CA ASP A 341 14.69 41.85 -8.56
C ASP A 341 15.62 41.85 -7.34
N TRP A 342 15.52 40.82 -6.51
CA TRP A 342 16.42 40.53 -5.40
C TRP A 342 17.90 40.56 -5.84
N HIS A 343 18.20 39.92 -6.97
CA HIS A 343 19.55 39.83 -7.51
C HIS A 343 20.09 41.18 -8.00
N LYS A 344 19.26 41.97 -8.70
CA LYS A 344 19.61 43.31 -9.19
C LYS A 344 19.80 44.29 -8.03
N ALA A 345 18.82 44.37 -7.13
CA ALA A 345 18.87 45.23 -5.96
C ALA A 345 20.13 44.99 -5.12
N TRP A 346 20.56 43.73 -4.99
CA TRP A 346 21.80 43.41 -4.28
C TRP A 346 23.06 43.93 -4.98
N GLN A 347 23.17 43.75 -6.30
CA GLN A 347 24.33 44.23 -7.07
C GLN A 347 24.39 45.76 -7.13
N GLU A 348 23.23 46.40 -7.21
CA GLU A 348 23.07 47.87 -7.15
C GLU A 348 23.21 48.42 -5.73
N LYS A 349 23.35 47.54 -4.74
CA LYS A 349 23.45 47.84 -3.31
C LYS A 349 22.24 48.61 -2.73
N ASP A 350 21.10 48.55 -3.40
CA ASP A 350 19.82 49.08 -2.91
C ASP A 350 19.26 48.14 -1.84
N LEU A 351 19.60 48.44 -0.59
CA LEU A 351 19.20 47.60 0.53
C LEU A 351 17.68 47.63 0.78
N GLN A 352 17.01 48.74 0.51
CA GLN A 352 15.58 48.83 0.79
C GLN A 352 14.81 47.93 -0.17
N ARG A 353 15.06 48.06 -1.48
CA ARG A 353 14.48 47.18 -2.50
C ARG A 353 14.88 45.72 -2.31
N TYR A 354 16.12 45.46 -1.89
CA TYR A 354 16.56 44.12 -1.56
C TYR A 354 15.71 43.51 -0.44
N MET A 355 15.53 44.26 0.66
CA MET A 355 14.76 43.80 1.82
C MET A 355 13.25 43.69 1.55
N ASP A 356 12.71 44.45 0.61
CA ASP A 356 11.29 44.35 0.22
C ASP A 356 10.94 42.98 -0.41
N ASN A 357 11.93 42.24 -0.90
CA ASN A 357 11.73 40.87 -1.38
C ASN A 357 11.56 39.84 -0.24
N TYR A 358 11.78 40.23 1.01
CA TYR A 358 11.74 39.35 2.18
C TYR A 358 10.44 39.48 2.96
N SER A 359 10.01 38.36 3.56
CA SER A 359 8.89 38.36 4.49
C SER A 359 9.32 38.97 5.81
N LYS A 360 8.40 39.65 6.52
CA LYS A 360 8.65 40.13 7.89
C LYS A 360 8.99 38.99 8.86
N ASP A 361 8.50 37.77 8.58
CA ASP A 361 8.83 36.55 9.32
C ASP A 361 10.13 35.87 8.84
N PHE A 362 11.01 36.59 8.14
CA PHE A 362 12.26 36.02 7.65
C PHE A 362 13.17 35.59 8.80
N SER A 363 13.85 34.45 8.64
CA SER A 363 14.99 34.09 9.48
C SER A 363 16.02 33.23 8.75
N SER A 364 17.30 33.53 8.97
CA SER A 364 18.42 32.68 8.55
C SER A 364 19.70 32.96 9.34
N LEU A 365 20.55 31.94 9.49
CA LEU A 365 21.83 32.00 10.22
C LEU A 365 21.71 32.59 11.64
N GLY A 366 20.59 32.33 12.32
CA GLY A 366 20.29 32.86 13.66
C GLY A 366 19.84 34.33 13.67
N LEU A 367 19.69 34.98 12.52
CA LEU A 367 19.20 36.35 12.38
C LEU A 367 17.73 36.36 11.94
N ASP A 368 16.97 37.33 12.46
CA ASP A 368 15.63 37.68 12.00
C ASP A 368 15.69 38.74 10.87
N TYR A 369 14.54 39.22 10.40
CA TYR A 369 14.47 40.23 9.33
C TYR A 369 15.31 41.49 9.61
N ASN A 370 15.24 42.05 10.82
CA ASN A 370 15.95 43.29 11.17
C ASN A 370 17.45 43.04 11.39
N GLY A 371 17.82 41.92 12.01
CA GLY A 371 19.20 41.46 12.10
C GLY A 371 19.82 41.22 10.73
N TRP A 372 19.07 40.58 9.82
CA TRP A 372 19.48 40.35 8.44
C TRP A 372 19.66 41.65 7.66
N LYS A 373 18.72 42.60 7.77
CA LYS A 373 18.84 43.93 7.15
C LYS A 373 20.12 44.63 7.59
N ARG A 374 20.41 44.68 8.89
CA ARG A 374 21.64 45.28 9.43
C ARG A 374 22.89 44.56 8.93
N HIS A 375 22.90 43.22 9.00
CA HIS A 375 24.02 42.44 8.48
C HIS A 375 24.30 42.74 7.00
N LYS A 376 23.26 42.81 6.17
CA LYS A 376 23.38 43.13 4.74
C LYS A 376 23.77 44.57 4.48
N PHE A 377 23.33 45.52 5.30
CA PHE A 377 23.79 46.91 5.26
C PHE A 377 25.31 47.00 5.44
N GLU A 378 25.86 46.32 6.45
CA GLU A 378 27.31 46.33 6.70
C GLU A 378 28.09 45.68 5.55
N VAL A 379 27.56 44.58 4.99
CA VAL A 379 28.15 43.94 3.80
C VAL A 379 28.14 44.90 2.59
N ASN A 380 27.04 45.63 2.35
CA ASN A 380 26.99 46.64 1.30
C ASN A 380 27.95 47.80 1.56
N LYS A 381 28.10 48.27 2.80
CA LYS A 381 29.03 49.35 3.12
C LYS A 381 30.48 48.94 2.86
N ARG A 382 30.83 47.67 3.13
CA ARG A 382 32.20 47.16 3.02
C ARG A 382 32.74 47.08 1.59
N TYR A 383 31.90 46.79 0.60
CA TYR A 383 32.33 46.54 -0.77
C TYR A 383 31.88 47.64 -1.72
N THR A 384 32.78 48.19 -2.54
CA THR A 384 32.43 49.29 -3.46
C THR A 384 31.59 48.82 -4.65
N GLN A 385 31.83 47.58 -5.10
CA GLN A 385 31.10 46.94 -6.19
C GLN A 385 30.69 45.53 -5.81
N ILE A 386 29.50 45.10 -6.22
CA ILE A 386 29.00 43.75 -6.01
C ILE A 386 28.52 43.20 -7.35
N ARG A 387 29.06 42.04 -7.71
CA ARG A 387 28.63 41.27 -8.88
C ARG A 387 28.25 39.87 -8.43
N VAL A 388 27.05 39.45 -8.81
CA VAL A 388 26.55 38.11 -8.54
C VAL A 388 26.19 37.47 -9.87
N LYS A 389 26.65 36.25 -10.11
CA LYS A 389 26.19 35.44 -11.24
C LYS A 389 25.34 34.30 -10.71
N ILE A 390 24.13 34.17 -11.25
CA ILE A 390 23.21 33.07 -10.96
C ILE A 390 23.29 32.07 -12.11
N ARG A 391 23.55 30.80 -11.80
CA ARG A 391 23.54 29.70 -12.76
C ARG A 391 22.65 28.57 -12.27
N ASN A 392 22.18 27.74 -13.19
CA ASN A 392 21.43 26.53 -12.88
C ASN A 392 20.18 26.79 -12.00
N LEU A 393 19.49 27.91 -12.25
CA LEU A 393 18.28 28.29 -11.53
C LEU A 393 17.17 27.25 -11.72
N LYS A 394 16.72 26.67 -10.61
CA LYS A 394 15.64 25.69 -10.54
C LYS A 394 14.62 26.15 -9.51
N ILE A 395 13.36 26.24 -9.92
CA ILE A 395 12.25 26.62 -9.04
C ILE A 395 11.34 25.40 -8.86
N LYS A 396 11.02 25.10 -7.61
CA LYS A 396 10.12 24.01 -7.22
C LYS A 396 8.96 24.57 -6.41
N LEU A 397 7.80 24.68 -7.04
CA LEU A 397 6.54 24.95 -6.34
C LEU A 397 6.18 23.73 -5.48
N LEU A 398 5.97 23.95 -4.18
CA LEU A 398 5.57 22.91 -3.23
C LEU A 398 4.06 22.90 -2.98
N SER A 399 3.43 24.08 -3.00
CA SER A 399 1.99 24.31 -2.93
C SER A 399 1.63 25.65 -3.60
N ALA A 400 0.38 26.10 -3.49
CA ALA A 400 -0.04 27.45 -3.94
C ALA A 400 0.67 28.59 -3.18
N GLU A 401 1.18 28.32 -1.97
CA GLU A 401 1.72 29.35 -1.08
C GLU A 401 3.18 29.09 -0.66
N ARG A 402 3.80 27.99 -1.14
CA ARG A 402 5.17 27.64 -0.78
C ARG A 402 5.97 27.20 -2.01
N ALA A 403 7.21 27.67 -2.10
CA ALA A 403 8.15 27.27 -3.14
C ALA A 403 9.59 27.21 -2.61
N ILE A 404 10.46 26.48 -3.32
CA ILE A 404 11.90 26.49 -3.07
C ILE A 404 12.62 26.79 -4.38
N VAL A 405 13.60 27.68 -4.33
CA VAL A 405 14.47 28.04 -5.43
C VAL A 405 15.88 27.54 -5.13
N TYR A 406 16.52 26.91 -6.10
CA TYR A 406 17.90 26.44 -6.04
C TYR A 406 18.69 27.05 -7.18
N PHE A 407 19.90 27.53 -6.91
CA PHE A 407 20.83 27.94 -7.96
C PHE A 407 22.27 27.88 -7.47
N ASP A 408 23.21 27.81 -8.42
CA ASP A 408 24.61 28.04 -8.13
C ASP A 408 24.87 29.53 -8.22
N GLN A 409 25.48 30.12 -7.20
CA GLN A 409 25.83 31.53 -7.16
C GLN A 409 27.36 31.65 -7.24
N GLU A 410 27.82 32.62 -8.02
CA GLU A 410 29.19 33.11 -7.96
C GLU A 410 29.14 34.57 -7.50
N TYR A 411 29.63 34.84 -6.31
CA TYR A 411 29.75 36.20 -5.79
C TYR A 411 31.14 36.75 -6.06
N SER A 412 31.21 38.01 -6.41
CA SER A 412 32.44 38.76 -6.61
C SER A 412 32.23 40.19 -6.16
N SER A 413 33.15 40.71 -5.37
CA SER A 413 33.32 42.13 -5.09
C SER A 413 34.74 42.56 -5.39
N ASP A 414 35.04 43.84 -5.17
CA ASP A 414 36.39 44.39 -5.21
C ASP A 414 37.37 43.64 -4.29
N GLN A 415 36.90 43.06 -3.19
CA GLN A 415 37.77 42.44 -2.17
C GLN A 415 37.43 40.98 -1.83
N TYR A 416 36.37 40.39 -2.40
CA TYR A 416 35.92 39.06 -2.01
C TYR A 416 35.31 38.27 -3.17
N HIS A 417 35.57 36.97 -3.22
CA HIS A 417 34.99 36.07 -4.22
C HIS A 417 34.58 34.75 -3.58
N ASP A 418 33.37 34.28 -3.88
CA ASP A 418 32.93 32.95 -3.49
C ASP A 418 32.06 32.26 -4.55
N ARG A 419 31.90 30.95 -4.37
CA ARG A 419 30.98 30.13 -5.18
C ARG A 419 30.34 29.08 -4.30
N GLY A 420 29.07 28.82 -4.54
CA GLY A 420 28.28 27.91 -3.73
C GLY A 420 26.88 27.70 -4.26
N LYS A 421 26.14 26.83 -3.57
CA LYS A 421 24.72 26.56 -3.85
C LYS A 421 23.88 27.42 -2.93
N LYS A 422 22.95 28.15 -3.54
CA LYS A 422 21.92 28.90 -2.85
C LYS A 422 20.62 28.11 -2.86
N THR A 423 19.99 28.01 -1.68
CA THR A 423 18.62 27.50 -1.53
C THR A 423 17.77 28.57 -0.88
N ILE A 424 16.71 29.01 -1.55
CA ILE A 424 15.80 30.06 -1.08
C ILE A 424 14.41 29.45 -0.88
N HIS A 425 13.87 29.55 0.34
CA HIS A 425 12.51 29.13 0.67
C HIS A 425 11.58 30.34 0.60
N LEU A 426 10.53 30.21 -0.20
CA LEU A 426 9.54 31.26 -0.43
C LEU A 426 8.20 30.89 0.23
N ILE A 427 7.52 31.93 0.69
CA ILE A 427 6.10 31.88 1.08
C ILE A 427 5.31 32.92 0.29
N LYS A 428 4.01 32.66 0.09
CA LYS A 428 3.08 33.63 -0.49
C LYS A 428 2.17 34.16 0.62
N GLY A 429 2.18 35.48 0.83
CA GLY A 429 1.31 36.19 1.76
C GLY A 429 0.65 37.37 1.05
N ASP A 430 -0.65 37.58 1.29
CA ASP A 430 -1.45 38.65 0.65
C ASP A 430 -1.31 38.67 -0.89
N GLY A 431 -1.19 37.48 -1.48
CA GLY A 431 -1.05 37.31 -2.93
C GLY A 431 0.35 37.54 -3.49
N THR A 432 1.35 37.90 -2.68
CA THR A 432 2.73 38.17 -3.13
C THR A 432 3.73 37.15 -2.58
N TRP A 433 4.69 36.74 -3.41
CA TRP A 433 5.79 35.88 -2.96
C TRP A 433 6.82 36.70 -2.20
N LYS A 434 7.36 36.13 -1.13
CA LYS A 434 8.44 36.71 -0.33
C LYS A 434 9.42 35.65 0.14
N ILE A 435 10.68 36.04 0.33
CA ILE A 435 11.73 35.19 0.87
C ILE A 435 11.53 35.00 2.37
N LYS A 436 11.33 33.76 2.80
CA LYS A 436 11.24 33.40 4.22
C LYS A 436 12.58 32.94 4.79
N ARG A 437 13.41 32.30 3.98
CA ARG A 437 14.71 31.78 4.42
C ARG A 437 15.68 31.62 3.26
N GLU A 438 16.94 31.91 3.52
CA GLU A 438 18.05 31.64 2.60
C GLU A 438 19.07 30.71 3.21
N ILE A 439 19.61 29.80 2.42
CA ILE A 439 20.68 28.90 2.84
C ILE A 439 21.77 28.99 1.78
N TRP A 440 23.01 29.15 2.25
CA TRP A 440 24.20 29.16 1.44
C TRP A 440 25.08 27.97 1.80
N THR A 441 25.54 27.23 0.80
CA THR A 441 26.48 26.12 0.99
C THR A 441 27.64 26.29 0.01
N PRO A 442 28.87 26.52 0.49
CA PRO A 442 30.02 26.67 -0.40
C PRO A 442 30.27 25.39 -1.21
N ILE A 443 30.63 25.53 -2.49
CA ILE A 443 31.10 24.42 -3.31
C ILE A 443 32.63 24.52 -3.31
N GLY A 444 33.32 23.56 -2.70
CA GLY A 444 34.78 23.57 -2.59
C GLY A 444 35.47 23.65 -3.96
N ARG A 445 36.61 24.35 -4.03
CA ARG A 445 37.50 24.30 -5.20
C ARG A 445 37.97 22.86 -5.39
N ALA A 446 37.87 22.30 -6.60
CA ALA A 446 38.66 21.13 -6.94
C ALA A 446 40.14 21.47 -6.70
N LYS A 447 40.80 20.72 -5.80
CA LYS A 447 42.26 20.75 -5.69
C LYS A 447 42.81 20.20 -7.00
N LYS A 448 43.55 21.03 -7.75
CA LYS A 448 44.34 20.57 -8.90
C LYS A 448 45.34 19.50 -8.43
N ARG A 449 45.28 18.30 -8.99
CA ARG A 449 46.44 17.53 -9.42
C ARG A 449 46.10 16.89 -10.75
#